data_AF-A0A9E2R9S6-F1
#
_entry.id   AF-A0A9E2R9S6-F1
#
_cell.length_a   1.000
_cell.length_b   1.000
_cell.length_c   1.000
_cell.angle_alpha   90.00
_cell.angle_beta   90.00
_cell.angle_gamma   90.00
#
_symmetry.space_group_name_H-M   'P 1'
#
loop_
_entity.id
_entity.type
_entity.pdbx_description
1 polymer ?
#
loop_
_entity_poly.entity_id
_entity_poly.type
_entity_poly.pdbx_seq_one_letter_code
_entity_poly.pdbx_strand_id
1 'polypeptide(L)'
;SMRSRRPSGWGGRVYLQVKDIRRSPQTYSSLVLKAIARFRPFTKFMYAADPIYSFHAGIPLPPQIGIIPLKRLWSGDMTNDQMAAEMQRVKPELVLLRNDGNEVPFQRLLDTAYRLVYEDADQRLYATSAVIREARW
;
A
#
# COMPACT_ATOMS: atom_id res chain seq x y z
N SER A 1 -40.85 -20.46 -0.92
CA SER A 1 -40.38 -19.37 -0.04
C SER A 1 -38.87 -19.37 -0.02
N MET A 2 -38.25 -18.28 -0.48
CA MET A 2 -36.81 -18.03 -0.57
C MET A 2 -36.28 -17.37 0.70
N ARG A 3 -35.16 -17.88 1.25
CA ARG A 3 -33.95 -17.14 1.73
C ARG A 3 -33.03 -18.10 2.47
N SER A 4 -31.95 -18.52 1.83
CA SER A 4 -30.62 -17.87 1.79
C SER A 4 -29.76 -18.19 3.02
N ARG A 5 -28.94 -19.24 2.87
CA ARG A 5 -27.65 -19.38 3.55
C ARG A 5 -26.73 -18.24 3.11
N ARG A 6 -26.05 -17.58 4.06
CA ARG A 6 -24.76 -16.90 3.86
C ARG A 6 -23.96 -16.91 5.18
N PRO A 7 -22.62 -16.86 5.08
CA PRO A 7 -21.75 -17.77 5.83
C PRO A 7 -20.87 -17.11 6.90
N SER A 8 -20.35 -18.00 7.74
CA SER A 8 -19.17 -17.91 8.62
C SER A 8 -18.20 -16.76 8.36
N GLY A 9 -18.16 -15.81 9.31
CA GLY A 9 -17.13 -14.79 9.41
C GLY A 9 -15.82 -15.37 9.95
N TRP A 10 -14.94 -15.79 9.04
CA TRP A 10 -13.51 -15.95 9.34
C TRP A 10 -12.81 -14.59 9.21
N GLY A 11 -12.83 -13.81 10.29
CA GLY A 11 -12.00 -12.61 10.44
C GLY A 11 -10.73 -12.96 11.18
N GLY A 12 -9.71 -13.48 10.48
CA GLY A 12 -8.39 -13.70 11.04
C GLY A 12 -7.76 -12.38 11.49
N ARG A 13 -7.95 -12.02 12.77
CA ARG A 13 -7.27 -10.91 13.41
C ARG A 13 -5.80 -11.27 13.59
N VAL A 14 -4.94 -10.78 12.71
CA VAL A 14 -3.51 -10.70 13.00
C VAL A 14 -3.27 -9.39 13.76
N TYR A 15 -3.07 -9.51 15.07
CA TYR A 15 -2.72 -8.40 15.96
C TYR A 15 -1.26 -8.01 15.74
N LEU A 16 -1.01 -6.81 15.24
CA LEU A 16 0.33 -6.21 15.26
C LEU A 16 0.70 -5.88 16.72
N GLN A 17 1.74 -6.56 17.21
CA GLN A 17 2.41 -6.27 18.47
C GLN A 17 3.22 -5.00 18.29
N VAL A 18 2.66 -3.87 18.71
CA VAL A 18 3.31 -2.57 18.51
C VAL A 18 4.20 -2.25 19.70
N LYS A 19 5.49 -2.62 19.62
CA LYS A 19 6.51 -2.19 20.59
C LYS A 19 7.14 -0.84 20.27
N ASP A 20 6.88 -0.26 19.10
CA ASP A 20 7.50 1.01 18.66
C ASP A 20 6.55 2.23 18.61
N ILE A 21 5.34 2.12 19.19
CA ILE A 21 4.36 3.24 19.27
C ILE A 21 4.91 4.48 20.00
N ARG A 22 6.05 4.39 20.69
CA ARG A 22 6.57 5.49 21.50
C ARG A 22 7.49 6.47 20.75
N ARG A 23 7.74 6.31 19.44
CA ARG A 23 8.55 7.26 18.65
C ARG A 23 8.13 7.43 17.19
N SER A 24 6.83 7.50 16.87
CA SER A 24 6.42 7.95 15.52
C SER A 24 5.64 9.27 15.62
N PRO A 25 6.11 10.34 14.97
CA PRO A 25 5.64 11.70 15.18
C PRO A 25 4.17 11.85 14.75
N GLN A 26 3.46 12.75 15.43
CA GLN A 26 2.06 13.13 15.20
C GLN A 26 1.82 13.87 13.86
N THR A 27 2.58 13.51 12.82
CA THR A 27 2.63 14.20 11.53
C THR A 27 2.44 13.21 10.37
N TYR A 28 1.49 12.28 10.48
CA TYR A 28 0.90 11.76 9.23
C TYR A 28 0.31 12.95 8.51
N SER A 29 0.95 13.38 7.41
CA SER A 29 0.49 14.52 6.64
C SER A 29 -0.97 14.30 6.28
N SER A 30 -1.85 15.14 6.83
CA SER A 30 -3.30 15.02 6.58
C SER A 30 -3.62 15.10 5.07
N LEU A 31 -2.71 15.70 4.29
CA LEU A 31 -2.85 15.88 2.85
C LEU A 31 -2.62 14.59 2.06
N VAL A 32 -1.59 13.79 2.37
CA VAL A 32 -1.39 12.51 1.68
C VAL A 32 -2.51 11.53 2.00
N LEU A 33 -3.00 11.50 3.24
CA LEU A 33 -4.15 10.68 3.61
C LEU A 33 -5.43 11.14 2.91
N LYS A 34 -5.64 12.45 2.71
CA LYS A 34 -6.74 12.97 1.88
C LYS A 34 -6.59 12.55 0.42
N ALA A 35 -5.38 12.59 -0.13
CA ALA A 35 -5.12 12.13 -1.49
C ALA A 35 -5.43 10.63 -1.64
N ILE A 36 -4.99 9.80 -0.70
CA ILE A 36 -5.30 8.36 -0.66
C ILE A 36 -6.82 8.14 -0.55
N ALA A 37 -7.51 8.90 0.30
CA ALA A 37 -8.95 8.77 0.51
C ALA A 37 -9.77 8.95 -0.78
N ARG A 38 -9.32 9.80 -1.72
CA ARG A 38 -9.94 9.97 -3.04
C ARG A 38 -9.98 8.67 -3.85
N PHE A 39 -8.93 7.86 -3.76
CA PHE A 39 -8.79 6.64 -4.55
C PHE A 39 -9.28 5.38 -3.82
N ARG A 40 -9.48 5.46 -2.50
CA ARG A 40 -9.89 4.35 -1.64
C ARG A 40 -11.07 3.52 -2.19
N PRO A 41 -12.16 4.09 -2.74
CA PRO A 41 -13.29 3.30 -3.22
C PRO A 41 -12.93 2.33 -4.36
N PHE A 42 -11.84 2.59 -5.08
CA PHE A 42 -11.42 1.86 -6.28
C PHE A 42 -10.12 1.07 -6.08
N THR A 43 -9.63 1.01 -4.84
CA THR A 43 -8.32 0.46 -4.51
C THR A 43 -8.50 -0.80 -3.68
N LYS A 44 -8.10 -1.96 -4.22
CA LYS A 44 -8.12 -3.24 -3.50
C LYS A 44 -6.88 -3.39 -2.63
N PHE A 45 -5.71 -3.05 -3.16
CA PHE A 45 -4.44 -3.11 -2.46
C PHE A 45 -3.66 -1.82 -2.63
N MET A 46 -2.94 -1.44 -1.58
CA MET A 46 -1.98 -0.36 -1.62
C MET A 46 -0.64 -0.87 -1.12
N TYR A 47 0.43 -0.69 -1.90
CA TYR A 47 1.77 -0.77 -1.35
C TYR A 47 2.10 0.55 -0.66
N ALA A 48 2.63 0.49 0.56
CA ALA A 48 3.16 1.65 1.25
C ALA A 48 4.53 1.30 1.84
N ALA A 49 5.53 2.13 1.58
CA ALA A 49 6.87 1.98 2.15
C ALA A 49 6.83 1.98 3.69
N ASP A 50 5.93 2.77 4.28
CA ASP A 50 5.54 2.67 5.68
C ASP A 50 4.11 2.07 5.79
N PRO A 51 3.96 0.82 6.28
CA PRO A 51 2.68 0.12 6.44
C PRO A 51 1.62 0.89 7.22
N ILE A 52 2.00 1.85 8.07
CA ILE A 52 1.05 2.59 8.88
C ILE A 52 0.08 3.43 8.03
N TYR A 53 0.49 3.87 6.83
CA TYR A 53 -0.41 4.57 5.90
C TYR A 53 -1.50 3.63 5.37
N SER A 54 -1.17 2.38 5.08
CA SER A 54 -2.15 1.35 4.71
C SER A 54 -3.15 1.09 5.84
N PHE A 55 -2.66 1.06 7.09
CA PHE A 55 -3.51 0.95 8.26
C PHE A 55 -4.48 2.14 8.39
N HIS A 56 -3.98 3.38 8.36
CA HIS A 56 -4.80 4.58 8.48
C HIS A 56 -5.76 4.79 7.29
N ALA A 57 -5.34 4.41 6.09
CA ALA A 57 -6.18 4.47 4.89
C ALA A 57 -7.26 3.39 4.86
N GLY A 58 -7.15 2.34 5.69
CA GLY A 58 -8.05 1.19 5.66
C GLY A 58 -7.98 0.40 4.36
N ILE A 59 -6.82 0.42 3.69
CA ILE A 59 -6.54 -0.30 2.44
C ILE A 59 -5.46 -1.35 2.76
N PRO A 60 -5.70 -2.64 2.51
CA PRO A 60 -4.74 -3.66 2.87
C PRO A 60 -3.47 -3.58 2.00
N LEU A 61 -2.34 -3.94 2.59
CA LEU A 61 -1.12 -4.26 1.83
C LEU A 61 -1.37 -5.51 0.97
N PRO A 62 -0.69 -5.64 -0.20
CA PRO A 62 -0.64 -6.88 -0.95
C PRO A 62 -0.29 -8.07 -0.04
N PRO A 63 -1.05 -9.17 -0.07
CA PRO A 63 -0.94 -10.24 0.92
C PRO A 63 0.45 -10.85 1.00
N GLN A 64 1.19 -11.05 -0.10
CA GLN A 64 2.55 -11.59 0.03
C GLN A 64 3.61 -10.56 0.41
N ILE A 65 3.32 -9.26 0.31
CA ILE A 65 4.17 -8.20 0.86
C ILE A 65 3.88 -8.01 2.36
N GLY A 66 2.62 -8.19 2.78
CA GLY A 66 2.19 -8.08 4.18
C GLY A 66 2.33 -9.33 5.05
N ILE A 67 2.50 -10.53 4.44
CA ILE A 67 2.65 -11.82 5.15
C ILE A 67 4.11 -12.23 5.33
N ILE A 68 5.05 -11.64 4.58
CA ILE A 68 6.47 -11.76 4.94
C ILE A 68 6.63 -11.03 6.28
N PRO A 69 7.14 -11.67 7.35
CA PRO A 69 7.43 -10.95 8.58
C PRO A 69 8.25 -9.73 8.20
N LEU A 70 7.88 -8.53 8.63
CA LEU A 70 8.62 -7.29 8.33
C LEU A 70 10.15 -7.48 8.55
N LYS A 71 10.50 -8.37 9.48
CA LYS A 71 11.85 -8.88 9.75
C LYS A 71 12.61 -9.46 8.55
N ARG A 72 11.96 -10.09 7.55
CA ARG A 72 12.61 -10.61 6.34
C ARG A 72 12.83 -9.57 5.25
N LEU A 73 11.93 -8.58 5.18
CA LEU A 73 12.14 -7.39 4.36
C LEU A 73 13.32 -6.56 4.91
N TRP A 74 13.57 -6.65 6.23
CA TRP A 74 14.62 -5.88 6.93
C TRP A 74 15.87 -6.72 7.28
N SER A 75 15.84 -8.05 7.14
CA SER A 75 17.01 -8.93 7.34
C SER A 75 17.83 -9.15 6.06
N GLY A 76 17.44 -8.54 4.94
CA GLY A 76 18.11 -8.74 3.65
C GLY A 76 17.73 -10.04 2.93
N ASP A 77 16.71 -10.77 3.39
CA ASP A 77 16.28 -12.05 2.80
C ASP A 77 15.34 -11.88 1.59
N MET A 78 14.68 -10.72 1.43
CA MET A 78 13.94 -10.40 0.21
C MET A 78 14.85 -9.63 -0.74
N THR A 79 15.21 -10.24 -1.87
CA THR A 79 16.02 -9.55 -2.87
C THR A 79 15.19 -8.51 -3.61
N ASN A 80 15.87 -7.50 -4.15
CA ASN A 80 15.25 -6.49 -5.03
C ASN A 80 14.43 -7.14 -6.16
N ASP A 81 14.92 -8.26 -6.71
CA ASP A 81 14.24 -9.00 -7.77
C ASP A 81 12.92 -9.64 -7.32
N GLN A 82 12.88 -10.18 -6.09
CA GLN A 82 11.66 -10.76 -5.53
C GLN A 82 10.61 -9.66 -5.27
N MET A 83 11.05 -8.50 -4.77
CA MET A 83 10.17 -7.37 -4.59
C MET A 83 9.61 -6.88 -5.92
N ALA A 84 10.47 -6.78 -6.94
CA ALA A 84 10.06 -6.40 -8.29
C ALA A 84 9.07 -7.40 -8.90
N ALA A 85 9.36 -8.69 -8.79
CA ALA A 85 8.48 -9.76 -9.26
C ALA A 85 7.12 -9.73 -8.56
N GLU A 86 7.08 -9.49 -7.25
CA GLU A 86 5.83 -9.45 -6.50
C GLU A 86 5.00 -8.21 -6.84
N MET A 87 5.64 -7.05 -6.94
CA MET A 87 4.98 -5.82 -7.38
C MET A 87 4.44 -5.97 -8.81
N GLN A 88 5.18 -6.64 -9.70
CA GLN A 88 4.74 -6.96 -11.06
C GLN A 88 3.58 -7.96 -11.09
N ARG A 89 3.52 -8.88 -10.14
CA ARG A 89 2.48 -9.92 -10.07
C ARG A 89 1.18 -9.39 -9.48
N VAL A 90 1.27 -8.64 -8.37
CA VAL A 90 0.10 -8.09 -7.69
C VAL A 90 -0.40 -6.81 -8.34
N LYS A 91 0.52 -5.93 -8.77
CA LYS A 91 0.23 -4.60 -9.31
C LYS A 91 -0.80 -3.85 -8.46
N PRO A 92 -0.43 -3.49 -7.20
CA PRO A 92 -1.35 -2.77 -6.33
C PRO A 92 -1.85 -1.50 -7.00
N GLU A 93 -3.10 -1.14 -6.76
CA GLU A 93 -3.74 0.00 -7.41
C GLU A 93 -3.10 1.34 -7.01
N LEU A 94 -2.58 1.41 -5.78
CA LEU A 94 -1.83 2.53 -5.23
C LEU A 94 -0.45 2.09 -4.75
N VAL A 95 0.52 2.99 -4.91
CA VAL A 95 1.89 2.84 -4.41
C VAL A 95 2.28 4.15 -3.72
N LEU A 96 2.53 4.09 -2.41
CA LEU A 96 3.02 5.21 -1.62
C LEU A 96 4.50 4.99 -1.28
N LEU A 97 5.35 5.91 -1.72
CA LEU A 97 6.79 5.90 -1.52
C LEU A 97 7.24 7.15 -0.76
N ARG A 98 8.41 7.07 -0.11
CA ARG A 98 9.08 8.25 0.42
C ARG A 98 9.59 9.13 -0.73
N ASN A 99 9.61 10.44 -0.51
CA ASN A 99 10.25 11.40 -1.40
C ASN A 99 11.71 11.63 -1.00
N ASP A 100 12.55 10.59 -1.16
CA ASP A 100 13.95 10.60 -0.75
C ASP A 100 14.94 10.53 -1.93
N GLY A 101 14.43 10.63 -3.17
CA GLY A 101 15.23 10.57 -4.39
C GLY A 101 15.76 9.18 -4.76
N ASN A 102 15.48 8.15 -3.96
CA ASN A 102 15.96 6.81 -4.24
C ASN A 102 15.06 6.10 -5.27
N GLU A 103 15.69 5.33 -6.15
CA GLU A 103 14.99 4.38 -7.01
C GLU A 103 14.55 3.17 -6.17
N VAL A 104 13.39 2.62 -6.54
CA VAL A 104 12.87 1.39 -5.94
C VAL A 104 13.16 0.19 -6.84
N PRO A 105 13.23 -1.04 -6.30
CA PRO A 105 13.50 -2.25 -7.09
C PRO A 105 12.56 -2.48 -8.28
N PHE A 106 11.36 -1.90 -8.23
CA PHE A 106 10.32 -1.98 -9.26
C PHE A 106 10.17 -0.67 -10.05
N GLN A 107 11.22 0.15 -10.16
CA GLN A 107 11.19 1.45 -10.85
C GLN A 107 10.59 1.35 -12.26
N ARG A 108 11.02 0.35 -13.05
CA ARG A 108 10.48 0.10 -14.39
C ARG A 108 8.96 -0.10 -14.41
N LEU A 109 8.41 -0.81 -13.43
CA LEU A 109 6.96 -0.99 -13.32
C LEU A 109 6.29 0.34 -12.97
N LEU A 110 6.87 1.10 -12.05
CA LEU A 110 6.37 2.42 -11.64
C LEU A 110 6.24 3.36 -12.85
N ASP A 111 7.29 3.47 -13.66
CA ASP A 111 7.35 4.38 -14.80
C ASP A 111 6.35 3.99 -15.91
N THR A 112 6.14 2.68 -16.10
CA THR A 112 5.34 2.15 -17.21
C THR A 112 3.85 2.05 -16.88
N ALA A 113 3.49 1.66 -15.65
CA ALA A 113 2.12 1.31 -15.29
C ALA A 113 1.45 2.33 -14.35
N TYR A 114 2.22 3.23 -13.74
CA TYR A 114 1.71 4.16 -12.74
C TYR A 114 1.89 5.61 -13.17
N ARG A 115 1.12 6.49 -12.51
CA ARG A 115 1.22 7.94 -12.63
C ARG A 115 1.29 8.55 -11.24
N LEU A 116 2.17 9.52 -11.07
CA LEU A 116 2.23 10.34 -9.87
C LEU A 116 0.94 11.16 -9.77
N VAL A 117 0.23 11.03 -8.65
CA VAL A 117 -1.06 11.70 -8.40
C VAL A 117 -1.02 12.65 -7.21
N TYR A 118 0.01 12.54 -6.37
CA TYR A 118 0.29 13.45 -5.28
C TYR A 118 1.77 13.39 -4.91
N GLU A 119 2.33 14.53 -4.53
CA GLU A 119 3.70 14.66 -4.03
C GLU A 119 3.75 15.76 -2.97
N ASP A 120 4.47 15.50 -1.89
CA ASP A 120 4.94 16.50 -0.94
C ASP A 120 6.42 16.26 -0.58
N ALA A 121 6.94 16.99 0.40
CA ALA A 121 8.34 16.88 0.82
C ALA A 121 8.72 15.47 1.33
N ASP A 122 7.75 14.69 1.81
CA ASP A 122 8.00 13.41 2.45
C ASP A 122 7.50 12.22 1.62
N GLN A 123 6.51 12.42 0.76
CA GLN A 123 5.72 11.36 0.15
C GLN A 123 5.48 11.57 -1.35
N ARG A 124 5.50 10.47 -2.09
CA ARG A 124 5.05 10.36 -3.48
C ARG A 124 4.00 9.27 -3.58
N LEU A 125 2.80 9.64 -4.05
CA LEU A 125 1.70 8.71 -4.26
C LEU A 125 1.50 8.49 -5.75
N TYR A 126 1.52 7.22 -6.13
CA TYR A 126 1.32 6.78 -7.49
C TYR A 126 0.04 5.94 -7.58
N ALA A 127 -0.67 6.08 -8.69
CA ALA A 127 -1.88 5.31 -8.98
C ALA A 127 -1.82 4.71 -10.38
N THR A 128 -2.48 3.57 -10.57
CA THR A 128 -2.66 3.00 -11.91
C THR A 128 -3.63 3.84 -12.75
N SER A 129 -3.48 3.82 -14.07
CA SER A 129 -4.39 4.52 -14.99
C SER A 129 -5.86 4.11 -14.83
N ALA A 130 -6.12 2.85 -14.44
CA ALA A 130 -7.46 2.36 -14.17
C ALA A 130 -8.11 3.11 -13.00
N VAL A 131 -7.42 3.18 -11.86
CA VAL A 131 -7.91 3.86 -10.64
C VAL A 131 -8.06 5.36 -10.85
N ILE A 132 -7.15 5.98 -11.61
CA ILE A 132 -7.25 7.40 -11.97
C ILE A 132 -8.50 7.68 -12.78
N ARG A 133 -8.85 6.78 -13.70
CA ARG A 133 -10.05 6.92 -14.53
C ARG A 133 -11.32 6.80 -13.69
N GLU A 134 -11.39 5.83 -12.78
CA GLU A 134 -12.56 5.65 -11.89
C GLU A 134 -12.74 6.86 -10.94
N ALA A 135 -11.66 7.39 -10.36
CA ALA A 135 -11.70 8.52 -9.42
C ALA A 135 -11.93 9.91 -10.05
N ARG A 136 -12.21 9.97 -11.36
CA ARG A 136 -12.61 11.20 -12.07
C ARG A 136 -14.13 11.31 -12.24
N TRP A 137 -14.89 10.26 -11.91
CA TRP A 137 -16.35 10.22 -11.97
C TRP A 137 -16.96 10.46 -10.59
#